data_AF-F0SJ62-F1
#
_entry.id   AF-F0SJ62-F1
#
_cell.length_a   1.000
_cell.length_b   1.000
_cell.length_c   1.000
_cell.angle_alpha   90.00
_cell.angle_beta   90.00
_cell.angle_gamma   90.00
#
_symmetry.space_group_name_H-M   'P 1'
#
loop_
_entity.id
_entity.type
_entity.pdbx_description
1 polymer ?
#
loop_
_entity_poly.entity_id
_entity_poly.type
_entity_poly.pdbx_seq_one_letter_code
_entity_poly.pdbx_strand_id
1 'polypeptide(L)' 'MQLLGLGDVSRLIGIARHKIEYAIANGAIPEPELRIANKRVFTTEDVQRVADYFGVVINENGGGKEGTCDSQDNT' A
#
# COMPACT_ATOMS: atom_id res chain seq x y z
N MET A 1 10.06 15.58 2.76
CA MET A 1 9.02 14.68 3.32
C MET A 1 8.00 14.45 2.21
N GLN A 2 7.96 13.27 1.61
CA GLN A 2 7.00 12.95 0.56
C GLN A 2 5.86 12.14 1.15
N LEU A 3 4.63 12.52 0.81
CA LEU A 3 3.40 11.85 1.23
C LEU A 3 2.86 11.07 0.05
N LEU A 4 2.67 9.77 0.25
CA LEU A 4 2.23 8.84 -0.77
C LEU A 4 0.82 8.40 -0.44
N GLY A 5 -0.09 8.49 -1.41
CA GLY A 5 -1.41 7.88 -1.26
C GLY A 5 -1.31 6.36 -1.35
N LEU A 6 -2.34 5.66 -0.91
CA LEU A 6 -2.44 4.20 -1.07
C LEU A 6 -2.18 3.73 -2.52
N GLY A 7 -2.57 4.55 -3.50
CA GLY A 7 -2.32 4.28 -4.92
C GLY A 7 -0.83 4.40 -5.31
N ASP A 8 -0.12 5.37 -4.77
CA ASP A 8 1.31 5.54 -5.04
C ASP A 8 2.13 4.46 -4.35
N VAL A 9 1.80 4.14 -3.09
CA VAL A 9 2.40 3.01 -2.37
C VAL A 9 2.24 1.72 -3.14
N SER A 10 1.01 1.41 -3.57
CA SER A 10 0.70 0.21 -4.36
C SER A 10 1.55 0.10 -5.64
N ARG A 11 1.75 1.21 -6.36
CA ARG A 11 2.60 1.25 -7.56
C ARG A 11 4.07 1.06 -7.25
N LEU A 12 4.53 1.61 -6.14
CA LEU A 12 5.93 1.64 -5.74
C LEU A 12 6.39 0.29 -5.19
N ILE A 13 5.55 -0.40 -4.43
CA ILE A 13 5.85 -1.74 -3.89
C ILE A 13 5.35 -2.88 -4.79
N GLY A 14 4.49 -2.59 -5.78
CA GLY A 14 3.90 -3.60 -6.67
C GLY A 14 2.84 -4.49 -6.00
N ILE A 15 2.29 -4.09 -4.86
CA ILE A 15 1.25 -4.83 -4.12
C ILE A 15 -0.09 -4.14 -4.33
N ALA A 16 -1.15 -4.93 -4.51
CA ALA A 16 -2.50 -4.40 -4.69
C ALA A 16 -3.03 -3.71 -3.42
N ARG A 17 -3.78 -2.62 -3.59
CA ARG A 17 -4.33 -1.80 -2.48
C ARG A 17 -5.07 -2.62 -1.44
N HIS A 18 -5.89 -3.59 -1.88
CA HIS A 18 -6.67 -4.43 -0.98
C HIS A 18 -5.80 -5.26 -0.02
N LYS A 19 -4.61 -5.72 -0.46
CA LYS A 19 -3.68 -6.46 0.42
C LYS A 19 -3.08 -5.55 1.48
N ILE A 20 -2.77 -4.30 1.10
CA ILE A 20 -2.26 -3.29 2.03
C ILE A 20 -3.34 -2.92 3.04
N GLU A 21 -4.58 -2.67 2.59
CA GLU A 21 -5.71 -2.40 3.48
C GLU A 21 -6.01 -3.57 4.41
N TYR A 22 -5.93 -4.81 3.91
CA TYR A 22 -6.11 -5.99 4.73
C TYR A 22 -5.01 -6.14 5.79
N ALA A 23 -3.75 -5.90 5.42
CA ALA A 23 -2.63 -5.96 6.37
C ALA A 23 -2.74 -4.89 7.47
N ILE A 24 -3.24 -3.70 7.13
CA ILE A 24 -3.54 -2.65 8.11
C ILE A 24 -4.74 -3.05 8.98
N ALA A 25 -5.83 -3.53 8.37
CA ALA A 25 -7.05 -3.94 9.09
C ALA A 25 -6.81 -5.11 10.05
N ASN A 26 -5.91 -6.03 9.68
CA ASN A 26 -5.51 -7.16 10.51
C ASN A 26 -4.44 -6.79 11.56
N GLY A 27 -4.01 -5.51 11.60
CA GLY A 27 -3.00 -5.03 12.54
C GLY A 27 -1.58 -5.53 12.28
N ALA A 28 -1.32 -6.10 11.10
CA ALA A 28 -0.01 -6.61 10.72
C ALA A 28 0.97 -5.48 10.33
N ILE A 29 0.43 -4.37 9.86
CA ILE A 29 1.17 -3.13 9.58
C ILE A 29 0.59 -2.03 10.48
N PRO A 30 1.43 -1.20 11.12
CA PRO A 30 0.94 -0.08 11.91
C PRO A 30 0.08 0.86 11.06
N GLU A 31 -1.07 1.27 11.59
CA GLU A 31 -1.93 2.21 10.89
C GLU A 31 -1.21 3.57 10.79
N PRO A 32 -1.13 4.19 9.59
CA PRO A 32 -0.47 5.48 9.45
C PRO A 32 -1.18 6.52 10.31
N GLU A 33 -0.43 7.18 11.19
CA GLU A 33 -0.94 8.24 12.07
C GLU A 33 -1.44 9.45 11.26
N LEU A 34 -0.95 9.59 10.02
CA LEU A 34 -1.27 10.69 9.15
C LEU A 34 -2.51 10.41 8.30
N ARG A 35 -3.55 11.21 8.52
CA ARG A 35 -4.77 11.24 7.70
C ARG A 35 -4.95 12.64 7.12
N ILE A 36 -4.96 12.75 5.80
CA ILE A 36 -5.21 14.03 5.09
C ILE A 36 -6.54 13.91 4.38
N ALA A 37 -7.44 14.87 4.64
CA ALA A 37 -8.78 14.90 4.04
C ALA A 37 -9.54 13.57 4.18
N ASN A 38 -9.48 12.97 5.39
CA ASN A 38 -10.09 11.68 5.70
C ASN A 38 -9.55 10.47 4.89
N LYS A 39 -8.39 10.64 4.23
CA LYS A 39 -7.68 9.57 3.52
C LYS A 39 -6.39 9.23 4.25
N ARG A 40 -6.08 7.93 4.31
CA ARG A 40 -4.80 7.42 4.81
C ARG A 40 -3.69 7.84 3.86
N VAL A 41 -2.66 8.49 4.39
CA VAL A 41 -1.45 8.86 3.66
C VAL A 41 -0.25 8.22 4.32
N PHE A 42 0.65 7.69 3.50
CA PHE A 42 1.81 6.95 3.93
C PHE A 42 3.04 7.83 3.78
N THR A 43 3.87 7.83 4.80
CA THR A 43 5.20 8.44 4.71
C THR A 43 6.17 7.46 4.05
N THR A 44 7.34 7.96 3.64
CA THR A 44 8.41 7.12 3.10
C THR A 44 8.84 6.04 4.10
N GLU A 45 8.79 6.35 5.40
CA GLU A 45 9.08 5.40 6.49
C GLU A 45 8.01 4.31 6.59
N ASP A 46 6.73 4.66 6.46
CA ASP A 46 5.64 3.68 6.43
C ASP A 46 5.76 2.76 5.22
N VAL A 47 6.13 3.31 4.06
CA VAL A 47 6.35 2.55 2.84
C VAL A 47 7.50 1.55 3.00
N GLN A 48 8.59 1.94 3.66
CA GLN A 48 9.68 1.01 3.98
C GLN A 48 9.23 -0.11 4.91
N ARG A 49 8.43 0.19 5.95
CA ARG A 49 7.88 -0.86 6.84
C ARG A 49 6.94 -1.81 6.12
N VAL A 50 6.08 -1.28 5.25
CA VAL A 50 5.20 -2.07 4.40
C VAL A 50 6.02 -2.99 3.49
N ALA A 51 7.07 -2.44 2.86
CA ALA A 51 7.95 -3.20 1.99
C ALA A 51 8.70 -4.32 2.73
N ASP A 52 9.22 -4.03 3.91
CA ASP A 52 9.87 -5.00 4.80
C ASP A 52 8.91 -6.13 5.22
N TYR A 53 7.69 -5.77 5.64
CA TYR A 53 6.65 -6.72 6.01
C TYR A 53 6.27 -7.67 4.86
N PHE A 54 6.16 -7.15 3.65
CA PHE A 54 5.87 -7.96 2.46
C PHE A 54 7.12 -8.61 1.84
N GLY A 55 8.31 -8.33 2.36
CA GLY A 55 9.58 -8.81 1.81
C GLY A 55 9.85 -8.33 0.38
N VAL A 56 9.32 -7.17 0.00
CA VAL A 56 9.45 -6.61 -1.35
C VAL A 56 10.53 -5.53 -1.39
N VAL A 57 11.36 -5.56 -2.44
CA VAL A 57 12.36 -4.52 -2.69
C VAL A 57 11.70 -3.37 -3.44
N ILE A 58 11.72 -2.18 -2.84
CA ILE A 58 11.25 -0.95 -3.47
C ILE A 58 12.18 -0.65 -4.65
N ASN A 59 11.71 -0.93 -5.87
CA ASN A 59 12.41 -0.53 -7.07
C ASN A 59 11.87 0.83 -7.51
N GLU A 60 12.69 1.87 -7.43
CA GLU A 60 12.34 3.24 -7.88
C GLU A 60 11.98 3.28 -9.39
N ASN A 61 12.29 2.22 -10.15
CA ASN A 61 11.86 2.00 -11.53
C ASN A 61 10.64 1.07 -11.57
N GLY A 62 9.44 1.65 -11.51
CA GLY A 62 8.17 0.94 -11.49
C GLY A 62 7.99 -0.04 -12.65
N GLY A 63 7.79 -1.31 -12.30
CA GLY A 63 7.55 -2.42 -13.23
C GLY A 63 6.77 -3.57 -12.62
N GLY A 64 5.81 -3.28 -11.73
CA GLY A 64 4.88 -4.29 -11.21
C GLY A 64 3.71 -4.46 -12.16
N LYS A 65 3.72 -5.53 -12.96
CA LYS A 65 2.62 -5.85 -13.88
C LYS A 65 1.32 -6.06 -13.10
N GLU A 66 0.28 -5.43 -13.61
CA GLU A 66 -1.12 -5.58 -13.24
C GLU A 66 -1.49 -7.07 -13.12
N GLY A 67 -1.63 -7.52 -11.87
CA GLY A 67 -2.29 -8.78 -11.55
C GLY A 67 -3.78 -8.50 -11.40
N THR A 68 -4.52 -8.68 -12.49
CA THR A 68 -5.98 -8.74 -12.53
C THR A 68 -6.49 -9.93 -11.72
N CYS A 69 -7.56 -9.71 -10.94
CA CYS A 69 -8.70 -10.60 -10.65
C CYS A 69 -9.33 -10.12 -9.33
N ASP A 70 -10.63 -10.16 -9.06
CA ASP A 70 -11.79 -10.60 -9.80
C ASP A 70 -13.01 -9.89 -9.20
N SER A 71 -14.12 -9.95 -9.91
CA SER A 71 -15.45 -9.50 -9.56
C SER A 71 -15.84 -9.76 -8.10
N GLN A 72 -16.50 -8.80 -7.46
CA GLN A 72 -17.60 -9.10 -6.54
C GLN A 72 -18.74 -8.11 -6.79
N ASP A 73 -19.48 -8.36 -7.88
CA ASP A 73 -20.94 -8.30 -7.82
C ASP A 73 -21.38 -9.22 -6.68
N ASN A 74 -22.00 -8.67 -5.64
CA ASN A 74 -22.95 -9.43 -4.83
C ASN A 74 -23.88 -8.51 -4.03
N THR A 75 -24.95 -8.05 -4.67
CA THR A 75 -26.39 -8.10 -4.26
C THR A 75 -27.16 -6.98 -4.93
#